data_AF-A0A377XC65-F1
#
_entry.id   AF-A0A377XC65-F1
#
_cell.length_a   1.000
_cell.length_b   1.000
_cell.length_c   1.000
_cell.angle_alpha   90.00
_cell.angle_beta   90.00
_cell.angle_gamma   90.00
#
_symmetry.space_group_name_H-M   'P 1'
#
loop_
_entity.id
_entity.type
_entity.pdbx_description
1 polymer ?
#
loop_
_entity_poly.entity_id
_entity_poly.type
_entity_poly.pdbx_seq_one_letter_code
_entity_poly.pdbx_strand_id
1 'polypeptide(L)'
;MSKKYQPLLITHYMSTWVTITEAVEITTKAIKQKITPSDIYRHALSGNILLSVYFQSPVILKKIQTFNGKIKFRQFEGDLLDKLCMLDRGVFPYCGG
;
A
#
# COMPACT_ATOMS: atom_id res chain seq x y z
N MET A 1 -18.28 20.17 -41.83
CA MET A 1 -18.51 18.75 -41.48
C MET A 1 -17.33 17.98 -42.04
N SER A 2 -16.53 17.16 -41.36
CA SER A 2 -16.60 16.50 -40.06
C SER A 2 -15.16 16.42 -39.52
N LYS A 3 -14.89 16.89 -38.29
CA LYS A 3 -13.58 16.71 -37.66
C LYS A 3 -13.50 15.26 -37.21
N LYS A 4 -12.57 14.49 -37.79
CA LYS A 4 -12.30 13.11 -37.41
C LYS A 4 -12.03 13.05 -35.91
N TYR A 5 -12.82 12.26 -35.20
CA TYR A 5 -12.64 11.97 -33.79
C TYR A 5 -11.34 11.16 -33.65
N GLN A 6 -10.29 11.80 -33.13
CA GLN A 6 -9.15 11.06 -32.58
C GLN A 6 -9.51 10.73 -31.13
N PRO A 7 -9.55 9.47 -30.71
CA PRO A 7 -9.59 9.18 -29.29
C PRO A 7 -8.24 9.64 -28.73
N LEU A 8 -8.27 10.71 -27.94
CA LEU A 8 -7.14 11.11 -27.12
C LEU A 8 -6.83 9.93 -26.20
N LEU A 9 -5.79 9.19 -26.56
CA LEU A 9 -5.35 8.00 -25.86
C LEU A 9 -4.98 8.36 -24.42
N ILE A 10 -5.83 7.89 -23.50
CA ILE A 10 -5.56 7.64 -22.09
C ILE A 10 -5.23 8.90 -21.27
N THR A 11 -6.28 9.65 -20.92
CA THR A 11 -6.30 10.45 -19.69
C THR A 11 -6.76 9.56 -18.52
N HIS A 12 -5.85 9.08 -17.68
CA HIS A 12 -6.05 8.84 -16.23
C HIS A 12 -4.73 8.37 -15.60
N TYR A 13 -3.91 9.29 -15.09
CA TYR A 13 -3.82 9.56 -13.64
C TYR A 13 -3.30 8.37 -12.81
N MET A 14 -2.12 7.84 -13.10
CA MET A 14 -1.26 7.39 -12.00
C MET A 14 -0.61 8.64 -11.43
N SER A 15 -1.29 9.33 -10.50
CA SER A 15 -0.63 10.30 -9.62
C SER A 15 0.67 9.65 -9.18
N THR A 16 1.80 10.21 -9.61
CA THR A 16 3.12 9.57 -9.59
C THR A 16 3.40 9.00 -8.21
N TRP A 17 3.31 7.68 -8.09
CA TRP A 17 3.73 6.97 -6.89
C TRP A 17 5.23 7.23 -6.78
N VAL A 18 5.62 7.90 -5.70
CA VAL A 18 7.02 8.21 -5.42
C VAL A 18 7.46 7.41 -4.22
N THR A 19 8.71 6.99 -4.24
CA THR A 19 9.36 6.41 -3.06
C THR A 19 9.46 7.46 -1.96
N ILE A 20 9.66 7.02 -0.71
CA ILE A 20 9.84 7.94 0.43
C ILE A 20 11.04 8.87 0.19
N THR A 21 12.12 8.37 -0.41
CA THR A 21 13.30 9.18 -0.74
C THR A 21 12.96 10.26 -1.75
N GLU A 22 12.28 9.91 -2.84
CA GLU A 22 11.83 10.89 -3.83
C GLU A 22 10.87 11.92 -3.23
N ALA A 23 9.95 11.49 -2.36
CA ALA A 23 9.05 12.40 -1.66
C ALA A 23 9.82 13.40 -0.78
N VAL A 24 10.85 12.96 -0.06
CA VAL A 24 11.73 13.83 0.72
C VAL A 24 12.45 14.83 -0.17
N GLU A 25 13.01 14.38 -1.30
CA GLU A 25 13.73 15.25 -2.23
C GLU A 25 12.81 16.31 -2.87
N ILE A 26 11.64 15.89 -3.37
CA ILE A 26 10.65 16.77 -4.00
C ILE A 26 10.19 17.81 -2.99
N THR A 27 9.83 17.38 -1.77
CA THR A 27 9.35 18.28 -0.73
C THR A 27 10.44 19.26 -0.32
N THR A 28 11.65 18.76 -0.03
CA THR A 28 12.80 19.60 0.36
C THR A 28 13.09 20.69 -0.68
N LYS A 29 13.02 20.35 -1.98
CA LYS A 29 13.18 21.32 -3.08
C LYS A 29 12.04 22.35 -3.12
N ALA A 30 10.80 21.92 -2.88
CA ALA A 30 9.63 22.79 -2.92
C ALA A 30 9.58 23.79 -1.76
N ILE A 31 9.81 23.35 -0.52
CA ILE A 31 9.69 24.21 0.67
C ILE A 31 11.02 24.88 1.09
N LYS A 32 12.13 24.55 0.41
CA LYS A 32 13.49 25.03 0.72
C LYS A 32 13.92 24.76 2.18
N GLN A 33 13.35 23.74 2.81
CA GLN A 33 13.67 23.30 4.16
C GLN A 33 13.99 21.81 4.14
N LYS A 34 14.93 21.39 4.99
CA LYS A 34 15.33 20.00 5.10
C LYS A 34 14.23 19.19 5.78
N ILE A 35 13.62 18.29 5.02
CA ILE A 35 12.64 17.32 5.50
C ILE A 35 13.36 15.98 5.71
N THR A 36 12.89 15.18 6.67
CA THR A 36 13.36 13.82 6.89
C THR A 36 12.29 12.79 6.49
N PRO A 37 12.65 11.53 6.23
CA PRO A 37 11.68 10.46 6.03
C PRO A 37 10.66 10.35 7.18
N SER A 38 11.10 10.60 8.42
CA SER A 38 10.24 10.62 9.60
C SER A 38 9.09 11.63 9.51
N ASP A 39 9.33 12.79 8.89
CA ASP A 39 8.30 13.80 8.68
C ASP A 39 7.26 13.34 7.66
N ILE A 40 7.69 12.67 6.58
CA ILE A 40 6.80 12.03 5.61
C ILE A 40 5.92 10.99 6.34
N TYR A 41 6.51 10.11 7.14
CA TYR A 41 5.74 9.12 7.92
C TYR A 41 4.77 9.78 8.90
N ARG A 42 5.16 10.84 9.61
CA ARG A 42 4.25 11.58 10.51
C ARG A 42 3.07 12.17 9.75
N HIS A 43 3.30 12.77 8.58
CA HIS A 43 2.22 13.31 7.75
C HIS A 43 1.31 12.19 7.22
N ALA A 44 1.87 11.03 6.86
CA ALA A 44 1.08 9.87 6.44
C ALA A 44 0.20 9.32 7.57
N LEU A 45 0.78 9.12 8.76
CA LEU A 45 0.05 8.64 9.94
C LEU A 45 -1.00 9.65 10.42
N SER A 46 -0.77 10.95 10.18
CA SER A 46 -1.77 12.01 10.45
C SER A 46 -2.87 12.10 9.39
N GLY A 47 -2.82 11.30 8.32
CA GLY A 47 -3.80 11.31 7.24
C GLY A 47 -3.65 12.46 6.22
N ASN A 48 -2.53 13.21 6.27
CA ASN A 48 -2.28 14.32 5.35
C ASN A 48 -1.80 13.87 3.97
N ILE A 49 -1.18 12.69 3.90
CA ILE A 49 -0.70 12.08 2.66
C ILE A 49 -0.99 10.57 2.68
N LEU A 50 -1.21 9.98 1.52
CA LEU A 50 -1.43 8.53 1.40
C LEU A 50 -0.09 7.81 1.34
N LEU A 51 0.13 6.87 2.26
CA LEU A 51 1.23 5.92 2.19
C LEU A 51 0.70 4.59 1.65
N SER A 52 1.41 3.99 0.72
CA SER A 52 1.05 2.70 0.15
C SER A 52 2.26 1.79 0.05
N VAL A 53 2.06 0.50 0.29
CA VAL A 53 3.11 -0.52 0.17
C VAL A 53 2.97 -1.20 -1.19
N TYR A 54 4.03 -1.16 -1.98
CA TYR A 54 4.07 -1.81 -3.29
C TYR A 54 4.71 -3.20 -3.20
N PHE A 55 4.04 -4.21 -3.76
CA PHE A 55 4.58 -5.56 -3.90
C PHE A 55 4.83 -5.86 -5.38
N GLN A 56 6.04 -6.32 -5.72
CA GLN A 56 6.42 -6.67 -7.10
C GLN A 56 5.66 -7.89 -7.64
N SER A 57 4.89 -8.60 -6.80
CA SER A 57 3.99 -9.67 -7.19
C SER A 57 2.74 -9.66 -6.30
N PRO A 58 1.62 -10.27 -6.74
CA PRO A 58 0.43 -10.39 -5.91
C PRO A 58 0.73 -11.12 -4.61
N VAL A 59 0.39 -10.51 -3.47
CA VAL A 59 0.55 -11.15 -2.15
C VAL A 59 -0.64 -12.06 -1.89
N ILE A 60 -0.37 -13.36 -1.71
CA ILE A 60 -1.40 -14.35 -1.39
C ILE A 60 -1.17 -14.85 0.04
N LEU A 61 -2.03 -14.42 0.96
CA LEU A 61 -2.07 -14.96 2.32
C LEU A 61 -2.90 -16.25 2.37
N LYS A 62 -2.30 -17.34 2.87
CA LYS A 62 -2.96 -18.64 3.05
C LYS A 62 -2.73 -19.15 4.47
N LYS A 63 -3.77 -19.71 5.09
CA LYS A 63 -3.67 -20.38 6.38
C LYS A 63 -3.28 -21.84 6.16
N ILE A 64 -2.20 -22.28 6.80
CA ILE A 64 -1.81 -23.69 6.84
C ILE A 64 -2.71 -24.40 7.84
N GLN A 65 -3.38 -25.46 7.41
CA GLN A 65 -4.19 -26.32 8.29
C GLN A 65 -3.87 -27.79 8.01
N THR A 66 -3.82 -28.58 9.06
CA THR A 66 -3.66 -30.04 8.93
C THR A 66 -5.05 -30.67 8.95
N PHE A 67 -5.41 -31.37 7.88
CA PHE A 67 -6.66 -32.13 7.80
C PHE A 67 -6.34 -33.60 7.52
N ASN A 68 -6.70 -34.48 8.45
CA ASN A 68 -6.42 -35.92 8.40
C ASN A 68 -4.93 -36.22 8.12
N GLY A 69 -4.02 -35.55 8.83
CA GLY A 69 -2.57 -35.74 8.70
C GLY A 69 -1.96 -35.15 7.41
N LYS A 70 -2.75 -34.53 6.53
CA LYS A 70 -2.26 -33.84 5.33
C LYS A 70 -2.29 -32.34 5.52
N ILE A 71 -1.23 -31.66 5.08
CA ILE A 71 -1.18 -30.21 5.01
C ILE A 71 -2.12 -29.74 3.89
N LYS A 72 -3.04 -28.85 4.22
CA LYS A 72 -3.92 -28.15 3.28
C LYS A 72 -3.78 -26.65 3.47
N PHE A 73 -3.84 -25.92 2.36
CA PHE A 73 -3.91 -24.48 2.39
C PHE A 73 -5.39 -24.05 2.31
N ARG A 74 -5.84 -23.30 3.30
CA ARG A 74 -7.17 -22.67 3.25
C ARG A 74 -7.02 -21.19 2.89
N GLN A 75 -7.90 -20.70 2.02
CA GLN A 75 -8.03 -19.28 1.76
C GLN A 75 -8.51 -18.56 3.02
N PHE A 76 -7.95 -17.39 3.29
CA PHE A 76 -8.34 -16.62 4.46
C PHE A 76 -9.61 -15.82 4.17
N GLU A 77 -10.61 -16.00 5.01
CA GLU A 77 -11.86 -15.25 5.01
C GLU A 77 -11.73 -14.13 6.06
N GLY A 78 -11.86 -12.88 5.65
CA GLY A 78 -11.65 -11.69 6.48
C GLY A 78 -11.07 -10.52 5.68
N ASP A 79 -11.07 -9.34 6.28
CA ASP A 79 -10.55 -8.14 5.67
C ASP A 79 -9.00 -8.13 5.62
N LEU A 80 -8.41 -7.05 5.11
CA LEU A 80 -6.95 -6.95 5.06
C LEU A 80 -6.32 -6.91 6.45
N LEU A 81 -6.98 -6.27 7.41
CA LEU A 81 -6.48 -6.13 8.78
C LEU A 81 -6.46 -7.50 9.47
N ASP A 82 -7.54 -8.27 9.35
CA ASP A 82 -7.65 -9.65 9.84
C ASP A 82 -6.52 -10.54 9.28
N LYS A 83 -6.20 -10.38 7.99
CA LYS A 83 -5.09 -11.09 7.32
C LYS A 83 -3.75 -10.70 7.89
N LEU A 84 -3.50 -9.41 8.13
CA LEU A 84 -2.26 -8.91 8.70
C LEU A 84 -2.09 -9.37 10.16
N CYS A 85 -3.18 -9.38 10.93
CA CYS A 85 -3.22 -9.86 12.31
C CYS A 85 -2.85 -11.33 12.48
N MET A 86 -2.99 -12.14 11.43
CA MET A 86 -2.54 -13.54 11.44
C MET A 86 -1.03 -13.70 11.27
N LEU A 87 -0.35 -12.73 10.65
CA LEU A 87 1.10 -12.80 10.46
C LEU A 87 1.82 -12.64 11.79
N ASP A 88 1.36 -11.69 12.62
CA ASP A 88 1.88 -11.48 13.96
C ASP A 88 0.82 -10.82 14.85
N ARG A 89 0.34 -11.54 15.86
CA ARG A 89 -0.69 -11.06 16.78
C ARG A 89 -0.16 -10.02 17.78
N GLY A 90 1.16 -9.94 17.99
CA GLY A 90 1.77 -9.05 18.98
C GLY A 90 2.25 -7.71 18.41
N VAL A 91 2.45 -7.64 17.09
CA VAL A 91 3.05 -6.46 16.43
C VAL A 91 2.01 -5.44 15.98
N PHE A 92 0.78 -5.86 15.70
CA PHE A 92 -0.26 -4.98 15.17
C PHE A 92 -1.26 -4.59 16.28
N PRO A 93 -1.34 -3.29 16.67
CA PRO A 93 -2.11 -2.84 17.82
C PRO A 93 -3.63 -2.96 17.67
N TYR A 94 -4.12 -3.23 16.46
CA TYR A 94 -5.55 -3.37 16.15
C TYR A 94 -6.01 -4.83 16.05
N CYS A 95 -5.18 -5.80 16.44
CA CYS A 95 -5.48 -7.24 16.31
C CYS A 95 -6.24 -7.85 17.48
N GLY A 96 -6.94 -7.02 18.27
CA GLY A 96 -7.80 -7.45 19.36
C GLY A 96 -9.27 -7.39 18.96
N GLY A 97 -9.86 -8.57 18.78
CA GLY A 97 -11.30 -8.82 18.73
C GLY A 97 -11.62 -10.08 19.53
#